data_AF-A0A819ZTU2-F1
#
_entry.id   AF-A0A819ZTU2-F1
#
_cell.length_a   1.000
_cell.length_b   1.000
_cell.length_c   1.000
_cell.angle_alpha   90.00
_cell.angle_beta   90.00
_cell.angle_gamma   90.00
#
_symmetry.space_group_name_H-M   'P 1'
#
loop_
_entity.id
_entity.type
_entity.pdbx_description
1 polymer ?
#
loop_
_entity_poly.entity_id
_entity_poly.type
_entity_poly.pdbx_seq_one_letter_code
_entity_poly.pdbx_strand_id
1 'polypeptide(L)'
;TLKRRLSPYNYSIPQRFEFDLDTVHKQFACCGIDGPTDFHANADYKIFGNRLPSSCCNHLLNGVCNEADSHRLGCFQIINEYVQLYSRLIVGVGIGIALLELIALIMAVCVCRNKADEDEFY
;
A
#
# COMPACT_ATOMS: atom_id res chain seq x y z
N THR A 1 -9.42 11.20 -10.26
CA THR A 1 -8.96 11.32 -8.86
C THR A 1 -9.41 10.08 -8.10
N LEU A 2 -8.71 9.70 -7.04
CA LEU A 2 -9.00 8.48 -6.26
C LEU A 2 -10.49 8.39 -5.88
N LYS A 3 -11.15 9.54 -5.61
CA LYS A 3 -12.58 9.61 -5.26
C LYS A 3 -13.53 9.03 -6.30
N ARG A 4 -13.15 9.03 -7.59
CA ARG A 4 -13.96 8.38 -8.65
C ARG A 4 -14.10 6.86 -8.44
N ARG A 5 -13.17 6.22 -7.72
CA ARG A 5 -13.20 4.77 -7.44
C ARG A 5 -14.12 4.43 -6.27
N LEU A 6 -14.45 5.37 -5.40
CA LEU A 6 -15.42 5.15 -4.32
C LEU A 6 -16.87 5.14 -4.81
N SER A 7 -17.19 5.79 -5.92
CA SER A 7 -18.56 5.87 -6.44
C SER A 7 -19.15 4.52 -6.85
N PRO A 8 -18.44 3.64 -7.59
CA PRO A 8 -18.90 2.28 -7.91
C PRO A 8 -18.54 1.24 -6.83
N TYR A 9 -18.08 1.67 -5.66
CA TYR A 9 -17.62 0.75 -4.61
C TYR A 9 -18.80 0.01 -4.00
N ASN A 10 -18.80 -1.32 -4.15
CA ASN A 10 -19.85 -2.20 -3.67
C ASN A 10 -19.40 -2.89 -2.38
N TYR A 11 -20.19 -2.78 -1.32
CA TYR A 11 -19.83 -3.31 0.00
C TYR A 11 -19.86 -4.85 0.06
N SER A 12 -20.49 -5.49 -0.92
CA SER A 12 -20.80 -6.92 -0.95
C SER A 12 -19.83 -7.74 -1.80
N ILE A 13 -19.02 -7.10 -2.64
CA ILE A 13 -18.16 -7.76 -3.62
C ILE A 13 -16.69 -7.44 -3.34
N PRO A 14 -15.89 -8.40 -2.84
CA PRO A 14 -14.44 -8.23 -2.79
C PRO A 14 -13.89 -8.21 -4.22
N GLN A 15 -13.39 -7.06 -4.67
CA GLN A 15 -12.85 -6.86 -6.02
C GLN A 15 -11.47 -7.52 -6.13
N ARG A 16 -11.40 -8.67 -6.81
CA ARG A 16 -10.21 -9.56 -6.77
C ARG A 16 -9.09 -9.19 -7.75
N PHE A 17 -9.28 -8.14 -8.55
CA PHE A 17 -8.31 -7.67 -9.57
C PHE A 17 -8.05 -6.15 -9.51
N GLU A 18 -8.69 -5.43 -8.59
CA GLU A 18 -8.49 -4.01 -8.34
C GLU A 18 -8.19 -3.78 -6.85
N PHE A 19 -7.67 -2.60 -6.53
CA PHE A 19 -7.33 -2.17 -5.17
C PHE A 19 -8.46 -2.48 -4.18
N ASP A 20 -8.22 -3.45 -3.29
CA ASP A 20 -9.18 -3.85 -2.27
C ASP A 20 -9.19 -2.83 -1.15
N LEU A 21 -10.17 -1.93 -1.22
CA LEU A 21 -10.36 -0.85 -0.26
C LEU A 21 -10.62 -1.40 1.15
N ASP A 22 -11.27 -2.57 1.28
CA ASP A 22 -11.51 -3.19 2.58
C ASP A 22 -10.21 -3.62 3.26
N THR A 23 -9.29 -4.18 2.49
CA THR A 23 -7.96 -4.54 2.99
C THR A 23 -7.19 -3.30 3.41
N VAL A 24 -7.27 -2.22 2.63
CA VAL A 24 -6.58 -0.96 2.94
C VAL A 24 -7.10 -0.34 4.21
N HIS A 25 -8.43 -0.24 4.37
CA HIS A 25 -9.04 0.28 5.59
C HIS A 25 -8.58 -0.49 6.83
N LYS A 26 -8.54 -1.84 6.74
CA LYS A 26 -8.12 -2.71 7.84
C LYS A 26 -6.62 -2.61 8.14
N GLN A 27 -5.77 -2.58 7.11
CA GLN A 27 -4.31 -2.55 7.27
C GLN A 27 -3.82 -1.23 7.86
N PHE A 28 -4.43 -0.11 7.42
CA PHE A 28 -3.99 1.23 7.79
C PHE A 28 -4.90 1.91 8.81
N ALA A 29 -5.91 1.19 9.34
CA ALA A 29 -6.85 1.73 10.34
C ALA A 29 -7.41 3.10 9.90
N CYS A 30 -7.90 3.15 8.66
CA CYS A 30 -8.34 4.37 7.96
C CYS A 30 -9.69 4.15 7.28
N CYS A 31 -10.35 5.24 6.89
CA CYS A 31 -11.63 5.15 6.20
C CYS A 31 -11.77 6.19 5.09
N GLY A 32 -12.12 5.73 3.89
CA GLY A 32 -12.22 6.59 2.71
C GLY A 32 -10.85 7.12 2.28
N ILE A 33 -10.84 8.12 1.39
CA ILE A 33 -9.59 8.68 0.87
C ILE A 33 -9.11 9.78 1.78
N ASP A 34 -9.95 10.79 1.99
CA ASP A 34 -9.71 11.91 2.90
C ASP A 34 -10.47 11.73 4.22
N GLY A 35 -11.50 10.88 4.23
CA GLY A 35 -12.24 10.52 5.43
C GLY A 35 -13.54 9.76 5.14
N PRO A 36 -14.29 9.40 6.19
CA PRO A 36 -15.52 8.61 6.07
C PRO A 36 -16.62 9.29 5.25
N THR A 37 -16.63 10.63 5.19
CA THR A 37 -17.60 11.42 4.40
C THR A 37 -17.47 11.20 2.90
N ASP A 38 -16.36 10.64 2.41
CA ASP A 38 -16.20 10.33 0.98
C ASP A 38 -17.25 9.31 0.48
N PHE A 39 -17.86 8.54 1.37
CA PHE A 39 -18.95 7.62 1.05
C PHE A 39 -20.31 8.29 0.85
N HIS A 40 -20.50 9.57 1.21
CA HIS A 40 -21.79 10.26 1.04
C HIS A 40 -22.27 10.32 -0.41
N ALA A 41 -21.32 10.31 -1.36
CA ALA A 41 -21.59 10.30 -2.79
C ALA A 41 -21.79 8.89 -3.36
N ASN A 42 -21.55 7.83 -2.57
CA ASN A 42 -21.77 6.45 -2.97
C ASN A 42 -23.26 6.08 -2.83
N ALA A 43 -23.80 5.34 -3.80
CA ALA A 43 -25.17 4.85 -3.78
C ALA A 43 -25.44 3.88 -2.61
N ASP A 44 -24.49 2.99 -2.31
CA ASP A 44 -24.60 1.98 -1.26
C ASP A 44 -24.72 2.62 0.13
N TYR A 45 -24.03 3.74 0.38
CA TYR A 45 -24.12 4.46 1.64
C TYR A 45 -25.58 4.84 1.96
N LYS A 46 -26.34 5.30 0.96
CA LYS A 46 -27.77 5.63 1.14
C LYS A 46 -28.64 4.38 1.21
N ILE A 47 -28.37 3.36 0.40
CA ILE A 47 -29.13 2.10 0.37
C ILE A 47 -29.04 1.37 1.72
N PHE A 48 -27.87 1.37 2.35
CA PHE A 48 -27.65 0.72 3.64
C PHE A 48 -27.99 1.63 4.84
N GLY A 49 -28.64 2.78 4.63
CA GLY A 49 -29.11 3.64 5.72
C GLY A 49 -27.99 4.45 6.37
N ASN A 50 -27.15 5.10 5.57
CA ASN A 50 -26.01 5.92 5.98
C ASN A 50 -24.92 5.13 6.72
N ARG A 51 -24.75 3.86 6.34
CA ARG A 51 -23.76 2.96 6.92
C ARG A 51 -22.51 2.92 6.07
N LEU A 52 -21.38 2.76 6.73
CA LEU A 52 -20.09 2.58 6.10
C LEU A 52 -19.75 1.10 5.93
N PRO A 53 -18.74 0.76 5.09
CA PRO A 53 -18.22 -0.60 5.02
C PRO A 53 -17.73 -1.06 6.40
N SER A 54 -17.90 -2.35 6.71
CA SER A 54 -17.42 -2.90 7.98
C SER A 54 -15.91 -2.76 8.17
N SER A 55 -15.15 -2.70 7.08
CA SER A 55 -13.70 -2.47 7.07
C SER A 55 -13.28 -1.10 7.58
N CYS A 56 -14.18 -0.10 7.55
CA CYS A 56 -13.93 1.26 8.05
C CYS A 56 -14.05 1.40 9.56
N CYS A 57 -14.53 0.39 10.29
CA CYS A 57 -14.81 0.51 11.72
C CYS A 57 -13.79 -0.21 12.60
N ASN A 58 -13.44 0.43 13.72
CA ASN A 58 -12.64 -0.19 14.79
C ASN A 58 -13.40 -1.33 15.46
N HIS A 59 -14.68 -1.08 15.75
CA HIS A 59 -15.60 -2.04 16.36
C HIS A 59 -16.97 -1.90 15.71
N LEU A 60 -17.60 -3.04 15.44
CA LEU A 60 -18.97 -3.08 14.95
C LEU A 60 -19.92 -3.00 16.14
N LEU A 61 -20.60 -1.86 16.31
CA LEU A 61 -21.70 -1.76 17.27
C LEU A 61 -22.96 -2.35 16.64
N ASN A 62 -23.47 -3.44 17.23
CA ASN A 62 -24.66 -4.17 16.75
C ASN A 62 -24.57 -4.63 15.29
N GLY A 63 -23.37 -4.94 14.80
CA GLY A 63 -23.13 -5.34 13.41
C GLY A 63 -23.22 -4.20 12.39
N VAL A 64 -23.25 -2.95 12.86
CA VAL A 64 -23.36 -1.75 12.03
C VAL A 64 -22.10 -0.89 12.17
N CYS A 65 -21.69 -0.27 11.07
CA CYS A 65 -20.61 0.71 11.04
C CYS A 65 -21.19 2.08 10.65
N ASN A 66 -21.13 3.04 11.59
CA ASN A 66 -21.51 4.43 11.35
C ASN A 66 -20.27 5.33 11.38
N GLU A 67 -20.40 6.57 10.95
CA GLU A 67 -19.29 7.53 10.95
C GLU A 67 -18.70 7.75 12.36
N ALA A 68 -19.55 7.70 13.39
CA ALA A 68 -19.12 7.86 14.79
C ALA A 68 -18.15 6.76 15.25
N ASP A 69 -18.30 5.55 14.71
CA ASP A 69 -17.55 4.34 15.10
C ASP A 69 -16.41 4.02 14.11
N SER A 70 -16.37 4.75 13.00
CA SER A 70 -15.39 4.62 11.93
C SER A 70 -14.03 5.25 12.28
N HIS A 71 -13.00 4.83 11.55
CA HIS A 71 -11.73 5.54 11.51
C HIS A 71 -11.94 6.95 10.97
N ARG A 72 -11.55 7.96 11.74
CA ARG A 72 -11.71 9.37 11.34
C ARG A 72 -10.73 9.84 10.28
N LEU A 73 -9.58 9.18 10.19
CA LEU A 73 -8.51 9.52 9.26
C LEU A 73 -8.76 8.89 7.89
N GLY A 74 -8.55 9.69 6.84
CA GLY A 74 -8.52 9.21 5.46
C GLY A 74 -7.27 8.39 5.16
N CYS A 75 -7.41 7.38 4.30
CA CYS A 75 -6.31 6.51 3.94
C CYS A 75 -5.19 7.21 3.16
N PHE A 76 -5.50 8.28 2.42
CA PHE A 76 -4.47 9.01 1.67
C PHE A 76 -3.42 9.62 2.59
N GLN A 77 -3.86 10.24 3.69
CA GLN A 77 -2.97 10.84 4.66
C GLN A 77 -2.04 9.79 5.29
N ILE A 78 -2.61 8.70 5.78
CA ILE A 78 -1.87 7.63 6.46
C ILE A 78 -0.90 6.96 5.48
N ILE A 79 -1.37 6.52 4.31
CA ILE A 79 -0.52 5.86 3.32
C ILE A 79 0.63 6.78 2.89
N ASN A 80 0.36 8.07 2.69
CA ASN A 80 1.39 9.03 2.32
C ASN A 80 2.47 9.16 3.41
N GLU A 81 2.09 9.20 4.68
CA GLU A 81 3.04 9.22 5.80
C GLU A 81 3.89 7.94 5.85
N TYR A 82 3.26 6.78 5.69
CA TYR A 82 3.95 5.49 5.64
C TYR A 82 4.95 5.46 4.46
N VAL A 83 4.51 5.84 3.26
CA VAL A 83 5.38 5.88 2.07
C VAL A 83 6.56 6.83 2.30
N GLN A 84 6.35 8.01 2.88
CA GLN A 84 7.44 8.93 3.17
C GLN A 84 8.44 8.39 4.20
N LEU A 85 7.96 7.65 5.21
CA LEU A 85 8.81 7.02 6.22
C LEU A 85 9.64 5.86 5.64
N TYR A 86 8.98 4.93 4.93
CA TYR A 86 9.62 3.71 4.43
C TYR A 86 10.41 3.93 3.14
N SER A 87 10.06 4.92 2.32
CA SER A 87 10.80 5.23 1.07
C SER A 87 12.26 5.52 1.33
N ARG A 88 12.57 6.25 2.42
CA ARG A 88 13.95 6.54 2.80
C ARG A 88 14.75 5.27 3.10
N LEU A 89 14.12 4.30 3.78
CA LEU A 89 14.74 3.01 4.07
C LEU A 89 14.97 2.19 2.80
N ILE A 90 13.97 2.11 1.93
CA ILE A 90 14.07 1.35 0.66
C ILE A 90 15.15 1.94 -0.24
N VAL A 91 15.23 3.27 -0.36
CA VAL A 91 16.29 3.95 -1.12
C VAL A 91 17.67 3.63 -0.53
N GLY A 92 17.82 3.65 0.80
CA GLY A 92 19.06 3.28 1.45
C GLY A 92 19.48 1.83 1.16
N VAL A 93 18.55 0.88 1.27
CA VAL A 93 18.79 -0.54 0.94
C VAL A 93 19.18 -0.71 -0.53
N GLY A 94 18.49 -0.03 -1.44
CA GLY A 94 18.79 -0.07 -2.87
C GLY A 94 20.20 0.42 -3.21
N ILE A 95 20.66 1.51 -2.59
CA ILE A 95 22.03 2.01 -2.75
C ILE A 95 23.05 1.00 -2.22
N GLY A 96 22.77 0.37 -1.07
CA GLY A 96 23.63 -0.67 -0.51
C GLY A 96 23.80 -1.88 -1.44
N ILE A 97 22.69 -2.35 -2.02
CA ILE A 97 22.71 -3.46 -2.99
C ILE A 97 23.52 -3.07 -4.24
N ALA A 98 23.30 -1.87 -4.79
CA ALA A 98 24.02 -1.41 -5.98
C ALA A 98 25.55 -1.34 -5.78
N LEU A 99 26.00 -0.93 -4.59
CA LEU A 99 27.44 -0.91 -4.25
C LEU A 99 28.01 -2.32 -4.11
N LEU A 100 27.27 -3.25 -3.51
CA LEU A 100 27.68 -4.66 -3.39
C LEU A 100 27.79 -5.32 -4.77
N GLU A 101 26.84 -5.05 -5.66
CA GLU A 101 26.88 -5.53 -7.05
C GLU A 101 28.10 -4.99 -7.79
N LEU A 102 28.43 -3.71 -7.62
CA LEU A 102 29.61 -3.10 -8.25
C LEU A 102 30.92 -3.73 -7.77
N ILE A 103 31.04 -3.99 -6.47
CA ILE A 103 32.22 -4.69 -5.90
C ILE A 103 32.30 -6.11 -6.43
N ALA A 104 31.18 -6.84 -6.47
CA ALA A 104 31.12 -8.20 -7.00
C ALA A 104 31.56 -8.26 -8.48
N LEU A 105 31.12 -7.29 -9.30
CA LEU A 105 31.54 -7.18 -10.70
C LEU A 105 33.04 -6.92 -10.84
N ILE A 106 33.60 -5.99 -10.06
CA ILE A 106 35.05 -5.70 -10.10
C ILE A 106 35.84 -6.94 -9.70
N MET A 107 35.46 -7.61 -8.61
CA MET A 107 36.13 -8.82 -8.15
C MET A 107 36.06 -9.94 -9.19
N ALA A 108 34.90 -10.15 -9.81
CA ALA A 108 34.74 -11.15 -10.88
C ALA A 108 35.67 -10.85 -12.06
N VAL A 109 35.75 -9.59 -12.49
CA VAL A 109 36.66 -9.18 -13.59
C VAL A 109 38.13 -9.39 -13.21
N CYS A 110 38.53 -9.02 -11.99
CA CYS A 110 39.91 -9.24 -11.51
C CYS A 110 40.27 -10.73 -11.47
N VAL A 111 39.38 -11.58 -10.95
CA VAL A 111 39.59 -13.03 -10.88
C VAL A 111 39.67 -13.65 -12.29
N CYS A 112 38.78 -13.27 -13.21
CA CYS A 112 38.80 -13.77 -14.59
C CYS A 112 40.08 -13.37 -15.32
N ARG A 113 40.57 -12.14 -15.13
CA ARG A 113 41.84 -11.70 -15.73
C ARG A 113 43.04 -12.47 -15.19
N ASN A 114 43.08 -12.69 -13.87
CA ASN A 114 44.18 -13.45 -13.27
C ASN A 114 44.19 -14.91 -13.72
N LYS A 115 43.02 -15.50 -14.01
CA LYS A 115 42.90 -16.83 -14.60
C LYS A 115 43.32 -16.87 -16.07
N ALA A 116 42.97 -15.86 -16.86
CA ALA A 116 43.36 -15.77 -18.26
C ALA A 116 44.90 -15.68 -18.44
N ASP A 117 45.58 -14.95 -17.56
CA ASP A 117 47.06 -14.89 -17.54
C ASP A 117 47.69 -16.24 -17.10
N GLU A 118 47.00 -17.04 -16.27
CA GLU A 118 47.46 -18.37 -15.86
C GLU A 118 47.26 -19.43 -16.96
N ASP A 119 46.21 -19.32 -17.77
CA ASP A 119 45.93 -20.21 -18.90
C ASP A 119 46.81 -19.93 -20.14
N GLU A 120 47.50 -18.78 -20.20
CA GLU A 120 48.47 -18.44 -21.27
C GLU A 120 49.91 -18.94 -20.95
N PHE A 121 50.16 -19.46 -19.75
CA PHE A 121 51.46 -19.99 -19.31
C PHE A 121 51.53 -21.55 -19.29
N TYR A 122 50.56 -22.24 -19.90
CA TYR A 122 50.58 -23.71 -20.11
C TYR A 122 50.34 -24.06 -21.59
#